data_AF-A0A0G0K1H4-F1
#
_entry.id   AF-A0A0G0K1H4-F1
#
_cell.length_a   1.000
_cell.length_b   1.000
_cell.length_c   1.000
_cell.angle_alpha   90.00
_cell.angle_beta   90.00
_cell.angle_gamma   90.00
#
_symmetry.space_group_name_H-M   'P 1'
#
loop_
_entity.id
_entity.type
_entity.pdbx_description
1 polymer ?
#
loop_
_entity_poly.entity_id
_entity_poly.type
_entity_poly.pdbx_seq_one_letter_code
_entity_poly.pdbx_strand_id
1 'polypeptide(L)'
;MSEVQSKIRTIIYSIFALIVGFVLIRILLKIVGANPDNEFADFWYTFTDVFVEPWAVIYPGITSGRMVIEVYAIVAALFYIIISIVATKSASSAFEDTRKMAIIEIVDSIFKAVEFLLITRFIFKLTAASTSAAFVRLIYELSWIVYEPFATLMPAIEFEGARFEISTLIALIVIIILDLVTEQLLFSLMDAMFPKKTKIKKVKFVQQAPPQAPLPPAYPIPAQSTQPTNININIPPQQQPQTYVDRRQVNVQPPYQGQQLVHGQPRPVKKQVLKPQKRGFLSWPGKKRSSRAGGPANS
;
A
#
# COMPACT_ATOMS: atom_id res chain seq x y z
N MET A 1 6.88 -25.50 2.61
CA MET A 1 6.00 -24.47 2.01
C MET A 1 6.35 -23.06 2.49
N SER A 2 6.67 -22.83 3.78
CA SER A 2 7.02 -21.50 4.31
C SER A 2 8.21 -20.79 3.64
N GLU A 3 9.22 -21.54 3.18
CA GLU A 3 10.38 -20.96 2.47
C GLU A 3 9.97 -20.34 1.13
N VAL A 4 9.10 -21.00 0.37
CA VAL A 4 8.61 -20.52 -0.94
C VAL A 4 7.77 -19.25 -0.76
N GLN A 5 6.85 -19.25 0.21
CA GLN A 5 6.02 -18.07 0.53
C GLN A 5 6.86 -16.85 0.93
N SER A 6 7.87 -17.05 1.78
CA SER A 6 8.79 -15.98 2.18
C SER A 6 9.53 -15.42 0.96
N LYS A 7 10.07 -16.28 0.09
CA LYS A 7 10.74 -15.85 -1.14
C LYS A 7 9.82 -15.07 -2.08
N ILE A 8 8.59 -15.52 -2.29
CA ILE A 8 7.60 -14.83 -3.13
C ILE A 8 7.29 -13.44 -2.57
N ARG A 9 7.03 -13.36 -1.26
CA ARG A 9 6.78 -12.09 -0.57
C ARG A 9 7.95 -11.13 -0.74
N THR A 10 9.18 -11.61 -0.54
CA THR A 10 10.40 -10.80 -0.75
C THR A 10 10.48 -10.30 -2.19
N ILE A 11 10.27 -11.16 -3.19
CA ILE A 11 10.32 -10.77 -4.60
C ILE A 11 9.29 -9.68 -4.91
N ILE A 12 8.04 -9.85 -4.49
CA ILE A 12 6.97 -8.85 -4.70
C ILE A 12 7.37 -7.52 -4.08
N TYR A 13 7.75 -7.50 -2.80
CA TYR A 13 8.16 -6.26 -2.13
C TYR A 13 9.38 -5.63 -2.78
N SER A 14 10.38 -6.41 -3.20
CA SER A 14 11.57 -5.87 -3.85
C SER A 14 11.25 -5.19 -5.18
N ILE A 15 10.38 -5.79 -5.99
CA ILE A 15 9.96 -5.18 -7.28
C ILE A 15 9.22 -3.87 -7.04
N PHE A 16 8.20 -3.87 -6.17
CA PHE A 16 7.43 -2.66 -5.91
C PHE A 16 8.23 -1.58 -5.19
N ALA A 17 9.08 -1.94 -4.22
CA ALA A 17 9.97 -1.00 -3.56
C ALA A 17 10.95 -0.34 -4.54
N LEU A 18 11.45 -1.10 -5.53
CA LEU A 18 12.30 -0.57 -6.58
C LEU A 18 11.55 0.45 -7.46
N ILE A 19 10.34 0.10 -7.92
CA ILE A 19 9.48 1.01 -8.70
C ILE A 19 9.19 2.29 -7.92
N VAL A 20 8.78 2.17 -6.66
CA VAL A 20 8.51 3.32 -5.78
C VAL A 20 9.76 4.15 -5.58
N GLY A 21 10.91 3.53 -5.33
CA GLY A 21 12.20 4.23 -5.19
C GLY A 21 12.53 5.08 -6.42
N PHE A 22 12.33 4.54 -7.62
CA PHE A 22 12.54 5.27 -8.87
C PHE A 22 11.60 6.46 -9.01
N VAL A 23 10.30 6.28 -8.74
CA VAL A 23 9.32 7.38 -8.77
C VAL A 23 9.64 8.46 -7.73
N LEU A 24 10.12 8.07 -6.54
CA LEU A 24 10.53 9.03 -5.51
C LEU A 24 11.75 9.85 -5.93
N ILE A 25 12.74 9.25 -6.61
CA ILE A 25 13.88 9.98 -7.17
C ILE A 25 13.40 11.01 -8.21
N ARG A 26 12.48 10.63 -9.11
CA ARG A 26 11.86 11.55 -10.07
C ARG A 26 11.20 12.74 -9.35
N ILE A 27 10.36 12.46 -8.36
CA ILE A 27 9.67 13.49 -7.56
C ILE A 27 10.69 14.44 -6.94
N LEU A 28 11.74 13.92 -6.32
CA LEU A 28 12.79 14.73 -5.70
C LEU A 28 13.46 15.65 -6.73
N LEU A 29 13.85 15.11 -7.89
CA LEU A 29 14.49 15.87 -8.97
C LEU A 29 13.58 16.98 -9.51
N LYS A 30 12.28 16.71 -9.67
CA LYS A 30 11.30 17.70 -10.13
C LYS A 30 11.05 18.80 -9.10
N ILE A 31 11.02 18.44 -7.81
CA ILE A 31 10.86 19.41 -6.71
C ILE A 31 12.07 20.35 -6.62
N VAL A 32 13.30 19.84 -6.76
CA VAL A 32 14.51 20.70 -6.71
C VAL A 32 14.73 21.48 -8.01
N GLY A 33 13.91 21.25 -9.04
CA GLY A 33 14.04 21.89 -10.34
C GLY A 33 15.31 21.49 -11.09
N ALA A 34 15.66 20.19 -11.04
CA ALA A 34 16.79 19.63 -11.78
C ALA A 34 16.65 19.94 -13.28
N ASN A 35 17.78 20.20 -13.94
CA ASN A 35 17.80 20.56 -15.35
C ASN A 35 17.49 19.33 -16.22
N PRO A 36 16.40 19.30 -17.02
CA PRO A 36 16.11 18.18 -17.91
C PRO A 36 17.17 17.99 -19.01
N ASP A 37 17.96 19.01 -19.34
CA ASP A 37 19.06 18.88 -20.30
C ASP A 37 20.28 18.13 -19.71
N ASN A 38 20.28 17.84 -18.41
CA ASN A 38 21.32 17.04 -17.78
C ASN A 38 20.99 15.55 -17.93
N GLU A 39 21.92 14.77 -18.50
CA GLU A 39 21.74 13.33 -18.79
C GLU A 39 21.26 12.52 -17.59
N PHE A 40 21.72 12.84 -16.37
CA PHE A 40 21.28 12.13 -15.18
C PHE A 40 19.81 12.40 -14.86
N ALA A 41 19.36 13.66 -14.93
CA ALA A 41 17.95 13.98 -14.69
C ALA A 41 17.05 13.43 -15.80
N ASP A 42 17.49 13.55 -17.06
CA ASP A 42 16.78 13.02 -18.23
C ASP A 42 16.57 11.50 -18.13
N PHE A 43 17.61 10.75 -17.75
CA PHE A 43 17.50 9.31 -17.51
C PHE A 43 16.38 8.98 -16.53
N TRP A 44 16.34 9.66 -15.37
CA TRP A 44 15.32 9.40 -14.35
C TRP A 44 13.93 9.78 -14.83
N TYR A 45 13.77 10.89 -15.56
CA TYR A 45 12.49 11.31 -16.11
C TYR A 45 11.97 10.30 -17.14
N THR A 46 12.77 10.01 -18.17
CA THR A 46 12.41 9.08 -19.23
C THR A 46 12.13 7.67 -18.69
N PHE A 47 12.99 7.15 -17.80
CA PHE A 47 12.82 5.82 -17.24
C PHE A 47 11.54 5.70 -16.40
N THR A 48 11.17 6.76 -15.67
CA THR A 48 10.00 6.73 -14.80
C THR A 48 8.69 7.11 -15.50
N ASP A 49 8.74 7.65 -16.72
CA ASP A 49 7.54 8.03 -17.47
C ASP A 49 6.58 6.84 -17.64
N VAL A 50 7.09 5.62 -17.93
CA VAL A 50 6.24 4.43 -18.05
C VAL A 50 5.40 4.14 -16.79
N PHE A 51 5.89 4.50 -15.61
CA PHE A 51 5.20 4.27 -14.34
C PHE A 51 4.27 5.44 -13.95
N VAL A 52 4.49 6.62 -14.49
CA VAL A 52 3.87 7.87 -14.04
C VAL A 52 2.88 8.43 -15.07
N GLU A 53 3.16 8.26 -16.36
CA GLU A 53 2.35 8.74 -17.49
C GLU A 53 0.88 8.28 -17.45
N PRO A 54 0.54 7.02 -17.07
CA PRO A 54 -0.86 6.62 -16.95
C PRO A 54 -1.67 7.47 -15.96
N TRP A 55 -0.99 8.14 -15.04
CA TRP A 55 -1.55 8.98 -13.99
C TRP A 55 -1.57 10.47 -14.37
N ALA A 56 -0.79 10.89 -15.38
CA ALA A 56 -0.63 12.31 -15.75
C ALA A 56 -1.94 12.96 -16.22
N VAL A 57 -2.87 12.17 -16.76
CA VAL A 57 -4.21 12.65 -17.18
C VAL A 57 -5.12 12.92 -15.96
N ILE A 58 -4.80 12.37 -14.79
CA ILE A 58 -5.65 12.42 -13.60
C ILE A 58 -5.53 13.76 -12.88
N TYR A 59 -4.31 14.26 -12.70
CA TYR A 59 -4.03 15.52 -11.99
C TYR A 59 -3.13 16.42 -12.83
N PRO A 60 -3.42 17.73 -12.91
CA PRO A 60 -2.50 18.67 -13.53
C PRO A 60 -1.21 18.79 -12.70
N GLY A 61 -0.08 18.99 -13.38
CA GLY A 61 1.18 19.34 -12.71
C GLY A 61 1.12 20.77 -12.16
N ILE A 62 1.66 20.98 -10.97
CA ILE A 62 1.77 22.32 -10.36
C ILE A 62 3.20 22.83 -10.60
N THR A 63 3.34 23.92 -11.33
CA THR A 63 4.65 24.47 -11.72
C THR A 63 4.92 25.80 -11.03
N SER A 64 6.12 25.97 -10.48
CA SER A 64 6.62 27.26 -9.93
C SER A 64 8.07 27.48 -10.37
N GLY A 65 8.26 28.27 -11.43
CA GLY A 65 9.56 28.46 -12.05
C GLY A 65 10.08 27.15 -12.67
N ARG A 66 11.23 26.67 -12.18
CA ARG A 66 11.81 25.36 -12.57
C ARG A 66 11.31 24.19 -11.73
N MET A 67 10.70 24.47 -10.57
CA MET A 67 10.18 23.43 -9.69
C MET A 67 8.84 22.95 -10.22
N VAL A 68 8.67 21.63 -10.29
CA VAL A 68 7.42 20.99 -10.72
C VAL A 68 7.00 20.01 -9.62
N ILE A 69 5.81 20.20 -9.07
CA ILE A 69 5.17 19.22 -8.21
C ILE A 69 4.24 18.38 -9.08
N GLU A 70 4.68 17.17 -9.36
CA GLU A 70 3.91 16.19 -10.12
C GLU A 70 3.00 15.40 -9.17
N VAL A 71 1.83 15.97 -8.86
CA VAL A 71 0.83 15.35 -7.96
C VAL A 71 0.49 13.93 -8.41
N TYR A 72 0.40 13.71 -9.72
CA TYR A 72 0.17 12.40 -10.32
C TYR A 72 1.30 11.39 -10.05
N ALA A 73 2.56 11.82 -9.91
CA ALA A 73 3.67 10.93 -9.54
C ALA A 73 3.58 10.50 -8.07
N ILE A 74 3.15 11.41 -7.18
CA ILE A 74 2.88 11.08 -5.77
C ILE A 74 1.75 10.05 -5.69
N VAL A 75 0.67 10.27 -6.43
CA VAL A 75 -0.45 9.31 -6.49
C VAL A 75 0.00 7.97 -7.05
N ALA A 76 0.81 7.94 -8.11
CA ALA A 76 1.36 6.71 -8.68
C ALA A 76 2.15 5.91 -7.62
N ALA A 77 3.06 6.59 -6.89
CA ALA A 77 3.85 5.95 -5.83
C ALA A 77 2.96 5.33 -4.72
N LEU A 78 1.95 6.07 -4.24
CA LEU A 78 0.98 5.55 -3.27
C LEU A 78 0.24 4.33 -3.81
N PHE A 79 -0.16 4.37 -5.08
CA PHE A 79 -0.87 3.27 -5.71
C PHE A 79 -0.02 2.00 -5.80
N TYR A 80 1.26 2.12 -6.17
CA TYR A 80 2.19 0.99 -6.21
C TYR A 80 2.43 0.38 -4.82
N ILE A 81 2.47 1.19 -3.75
CA ILE A 81 2.56 0.69 -2.38
C ILE A 81 1.31 -0.16 -2.04
N ILE A 82 0.12 0.33 -2.40
CA ILE A 82 -1.12 -0.39 -2.08
C ILE A 82 -1.21 -1.69 -2.89
N ILE A 83 -0.90 -1.66 -4.19
CA ILE A 83 -0.83 -2.87 -5.03
C ILE A 83 0.16 -3.87 -4.43
N SER A 84 1.32 -3.43 -3.95
CA SER A 84 2.30 -4.33 -3.31
C SER A 84 1.71 -5.06 -2.10
N ILE A 85 0.91 -4.37 -1.27
CA ILE A 85 0.27 -4.96 -0.09
C ILE A 85 -0.78 -6.00 -0.52
N VAL A 86 -1.66 -5.63 -1.45
CA VAL A 86 -2.71 -6.51 -1.96
C VAL A 86 -2.08 -7.74 -2.63
N ALA A 87 -1.14 -7.54 -3.56
CA ALA A 87 -0.45 -8.60 -4.27
C ALA A 87 0.26 -9.57 -3.32
N THR A 88 0.89 -9.06 -2.24
CA THR A 88 1.56 -9.90 -1.25
C THR A 88 0.57 -10.78 -0.49
N LYS A 89 -0.57 -10.21 -0.08
CA LYS A 89 -1.63 -10.96 0.61
C LYS A 89 -2.22 -12.03 -0.31
N SER A 90 -2.63 -11.64 -1.51
CA SER A 90 -3.20 -12.55 -2.51
C SER A 90 -2.21 -13.64 -2.95
N ALA A 91 -0.91 -13.33 -3.05
CA ALA A 91 0.09 -14.34 -3.35
C ALA A 91 0.31 -15.30 -2.18
N SER A 92 0.28 -14.82 -0.93
CA SER A 92 0.47 -15.68 0.24
C SER A 92 -0.67 -16.70 0.37
N SER A 93 -1.90 -16.28 0.08
CA SER A 93 -3.08 -17.15 0.20
C SER A 93 -3.12 -18.30 -0.81
N ALA A 94 -2.51 -18.11 -1.99
CA ALA A 94 -2.46 -19.14 -3.02
C ALA A 94 -1.64 -20.39 -2.61
N PHE A 95 -0.82 -20.30 -1.56
CA PHE A 95 0.07 -21.38 -1.12
C PHE A 95 -0.29 -21.98 0.24
N GLU A 96 -1.45 -21.66 0.82
CA GLU A 96 -1.87 -22.28 2.07
C GLU A 96 -2.49 -23.68 1.85
N ASP A 97 -1.86 -24.71 2.42
CA ASP A 97 -2.22 -26.13 2.22
C ASP A 97 -3.59 -26.53 2.80
N THR A 98 -4.23 -25.66 3.58
CA THR A 98 -5.50 -25.97 4.23
C THR A 98 -6.64 -25.33 3.47
N ARG A 99 -7.46 -26.14 2.79
CA ARG A 99 -8.68 -25.68 2.08
C ARG A 99 -9.56 -24.74 2.90
N LYS A 100 -9.56 -24.87 4.24
CA LYS A 100 -10.25 -23.96 5.15
C LYS A 100 -9.70 -22.53 5.09
N MET A 101 -8.38 -22.40 5.12
CA MET A 101 -7.73 -21.09 5.08
C MET A 101 -7.89 -20.47 3.70
N ALA A 102 -7.77 -21.28 2.64
CA ALA A 102 -7.97 -20.79 1.28
C ALA A 102 -9.34 -20.09 1.08
N ILE A 103 -10.44 -20.64 1.63
CA ILE A 103 -11.76 -19.99 1.52
C ILE A 103 -11.78 -18.65 2.26
N ILE A 104 -11.30 -18.62 3.50
CA ILE A 104 -11.27 -17.41 4.33
C ILE A 104 -10.43 -16.33 3.65
N GLU A 105 -9.26 -16.69 3.14
CA GLU A 105 -8.35 -15.77 2.49
C GLU A 105 -8.87 -15.26 1.14
N ILE A 106 -9.58 -16.09 0.36
CA ILE A 106 -10.24 -15.64 -0.87
C ILE A 106 -11.28 -14.58 -0.53
N VAL A 107 -12.10 -14.81 0.51
CA VAL A 107 -13.12 -13.85 0.92
C VAL A 107 -12.48 -12.55 1.44
N ASP A 108 -11.47 -12.63 2.32
CA ASP A 108 -10.70 -11.45 2.78
C ASP A 108 -10.12 -10.68 1.58
N SER A 109 -9.52 -11.37 0.62
CA SER A 109 -8.94 -10.73 -0.56
C SER A 109 -10.00 -9.98 -1.40
N ILE A 110 -11.24 -10.50 -1.49
CA ILE A 110 -12.34 -9.82 -2.19
C ILE A 110 -12.74 -8.56 -1.43
N PHE A 111 -12.91 -8.62 -0.09
CA PHE A 111 -13.22 -7.45 0.72
C PHE A 111 -12.13 -6.38 0.61
N LYS A 112 -10.84 -6.75 0.70
CA LYS A 112 -9.73 -5.80 0.52
C LYS A 112 -9.70 -5.17 -0.86
N ALA A 113 -10.05 -5.91 -1.92
CA ALA A 113 -10.16 -5.34 -3.26
C ALA A 113 -11.30 -4.31 -3.34
N VAL A 114 -12.45 -4.61 -2.73
CA VAL A 114 -13.60 -3.68 -2.67
C VAL A 114 -13.27 -2.43 -1.84
N GLU A 115 -12.69 -2.59 -0.66
CA GLU A 115 -12.23 -1.48 0.19
C GLU A 115 -11.28 -0.56 -0.60
N PHE A 116 -10.32 -1.16 -1.30
CA PHE A 116 -9.38 -0.43 -2.14
C PHE A 116 -10.06 0.38 -3.23
N LEU A 117 -11.04 -0.19 -3.94
CA LEU A 117 -11.81 0.52 -4.96
C LEU A 117 -12.58 1.71 -4.36
N LEU A 118 -13.19 1.54 -3.18
CA LEU A 118 -13.94 2.60 -2.51
C LEU A 118 -13.03 3.71 -1.96
N ILE A 119 -11.89 3.37 -1.36
CA ILE A 119 -10.89 4.33 -0.90
C ILE A 119 -10.35 5.12 -2.09
N THR A 120 -10.00 4.44 -3.19
CA THR A 120 -9.50 5.10 -4.41
C THR A 120 -10.55 6.03 -5.00
N ARG A 121 -11.81 5.57 -5.11
CA ARG A 121 -12.94 6.41 -5.53
C ARG A 121 -13.07 7.65 -4.65
N PHE A 122 -13.04 7.47 -3.33
CA PHE A 122 -13.15 8.56 -2.37
C PHE A 122 -12.02 9.59 -2.56
N ILE A 123 -10.77 9.14 -2.66
CA ILE A 123 -9.61 10.00 -2.90
C ILE A 123 -9.78 10.77 -4.21
N PHE A 124 -10.16 10.10 -5.30
CA PHE A 124 -10.37 10.75 -6.60
C PHE A 124 -11.43 11.84 -6.57
N LYS A 125 -12.55 11.59 -5.87
CA LYS A 125 -13.59 12.61 -5.68
C LYS A 125 -13.11 13.77 -4.82
N LEU A 126 -12.44 13.46 -3.71
CA LEU A 126 -11.91 14.43 -2.76
C LEU A 126 -10.85 15.35 -3.39
N THR A 127 -10.09 14.86 -4.37
CA THR A 127 -8.97 15.59 -4.98
C THR A 127 -9.28 16.12 -6.38
N ALA A 128 -10.55 16.08 -6.80
CA ALA A 128 -11.00 16.54 -8.11
C ALA A 128 -10.29 15.83 -9.29
N ALA A 129 -10.02 14.54 -9.14
CA ALA A 129 -9.41 13.72 -10.19
C ALA A 129 -10.20 13.81 -11.51
N SER A 130 -9.48 13.96 -12.62
CA SER A 130 -10.08 14.11 -13.94
C SER A 130 -10.89 12.88 -14.35
N THR A 131 -12.19 13.08 -14.61
CA THR A 131 -13.09 12.01 -15.07
C THR A 131 -12.87 11.62 -16.54
N SER A 132 -12.03 12.36 -17.27
CA SER A 132 -11.64 11.97 -18.64
C SER A 132 -10.60 10.85 -18.64
N ALA A 133 -9.82 10.71 -17.57
CA ALA A 133 -8.82 9.65 -17.42
C ALA A 133 -9.52 8.28 -17.43
N ALA A 134 -9.07 7.38 -18.31
CA ALA A 134 -9.65 6.05 -18.46
C ALA A 134 -9.61 5.26 -17.15
N PHE A 135 -8.49 5.37 -16.42
CA PHE A 135 -8.32 4.71 -15.12
C PHE A 135 -9.31 5.22 -14.06
N VAL A 136 -9.55 6.53 -13.97
CA VAL A 136 -10.52 7.11 -13.04
C VAL A 136 -11.94 6.60 -13.34
N ARG A 137 -12.30 6.54 -14.63
CA ARG A 137 -13.58 5.97 -15.06
C ARG A 137 -13.72 4.50 -14.68
N LEU A 138 -12.69 3.70 -14.93
CA LEU A 138 -12.66 2.29 -14.52
C LEU A 138 -12.92 2.13 -13.02
N ILE A 139 -12.24 2.93 -12.17
CA ILE A 139 -12.47 2.89 -10.72
C ILE A 139 -13.91 3.28 -10.37
N TYR A 140 -14.47 4.31 -11.01
CA TYR A 140 -15.86 4.73 -10.76
C TYR A 140 -16.89 3.69 -11.20
N GLU A 141 -16.65 3.01 -12.32
CA GLU A 141 -17.51 1.94 -12.84
C GLU A 141 -17.43 0.68 -11.96
N LEU A 142 -16.22 0.21 -11.65
CA LEU A 142 -16.03 -0.98 -10.81
C LEU A 142 -16.55 -0.78 -9.39
N SER A 143 -16.37 0.42 -8.82
CA SER A 143 -16.89 0.74 -7.49
C SER A 143 -18.40 1.00 -7.48
N TRP A 144 -19.03 1.22 -8.64
CA TRP A 144 -20.46 1.57 -8.70
C TRP A 144 -21.33 0.50 -8.06
N ILE A 145 -21.08 -0.77 -8.34
CA ILE A 145 -21.88 -1.90 -7.82
C ILE A 145 -21.95 -1.93 -6.29
N VAL A 146 -20.89 -1.49 -5.60
CA VAL A 146 -20.83 -1.46 -4.13
C VAL A 146 -21.31 -0.12 -3.58
N TYR A 147 -21.07 0.97 -4.32
CA TYR A 147 -21.45 2.33 -3.91
C TYR A 147 -22.95 2.63 -4.11
N GLU A 148 -23.58 2.07 -5.13
CA GLU A 148 -24.95 2.37 -5.56
C GLU A 148 -25.98 2.36 -4.42
N PRO A 149 -26.01 1.36 -3.51
CA PRO A 149 -26.98 1.34 -2.40
C PRO A 149 -26.87 2.53 -1.44
N PHE A 150 -25.73 3.24 -1.45
CA PHE A 150 -25.44 4.36 -0.55
C PHE A 150 -25.53 5.72 -1.24
N ALA A 151 -25.67 5.76 -2.57
CA ALA A 151 -25.53 6.96 -3.40
C ALA A 151 -26.50 8.10 -3.00
N THR A 152 -27.67 7.75 -2.45
CA THR A 152 -28.72 8.70 -2.08
C THR A 152 -28.81 8.96 -0.57
N LEU A 153 -27.92 8.38 0.25
CA LEU A 153 -28.00 8.53 1.70
C LEU A 153 -27.69 9.94 2.19
N MET A 154 -26.72 10.61 1.55
CA MET A 154 -26.37 11.99 1.90
C MET A 154 -25.98 12.81 0.66
N PRO A 155 -26.30 14.12 0.65
CA PRO A 155 -25.82 15.00 -0.40
C PRO A 155 -24.30 15.11 -0.35
N ALA A 156 -23.69 15.29 -1.53
CA ALA A 156 -22.26 15.58 -1.62
C ALA A 156 -22.00 17.07 -1.34
N ILE A 157 -20.82 17.36 -0.78
CA ILE A 157 -20.37 18.74 -0.55
C ILE A 157 -19.28 19.07 -1.57
N GLU A 158 -19.41 20.19 -2.27
CA GLU A 158 -18.48 20.60 -3.33
C GLU A 158 -17.63 21.79 -2.90
N PHE A 159 -16.32 21.73 -3.16
CA PHE A 159 -15.34 22.77 -2.84
C PHE A 159 -14.32 22.90 -3.99
N GLU A 160 -14.37 24.00 -4.76
CA GLU A 160 -13.39 24.29 -5.83
C GLU A 160 -13.13 23.13 -6.81
N GLY A 161 -14.18 22.37 -7.14
CA GLY A 161 -14.11 21.19 -8.02
C GLY A 161 -13.81 19.88 -7.31
N ALA A 162 -13.30 19.91 -6.07
CA ALA A 162 -13.29 18.74 -5.19
C ALA A 162 -14.70 18.43 -4.71
N ARG A 163 -15.01 17.14 -4.58
CA ARG A 163 -16.32 16.68 -4.13
C ARG A 163 -16.16 15.71 -2.97
N PHE A 164 -16.60 16.13 -1.79
CA PHE A 164 -16.66 15.29 -0.60
C PHE A 164 -17.95 14.44 -0.64
N GLU A 165 -17.83 13.20 -1.14
CA GLU A 165 -18.96 12.26 -1.22
C GLU A 165 -19.11 11.47 0.09
N ILE A 166 -19.90 12.00 1.03
CA ILE A 166 -20.11 11.35 2.34
C ILE A 166 -20.69 9.93 2.17
N SER A 167 -21.54 9.71 1.16
CA SER A 167 -22.04 8.38 0.79
C SER A 167 -20.94 7.35 0.52
N THR A 168 -19.82 7.75 -0.11
CA THR A 168 -18.69 6.84 -0.38
C THR A 168 -17.98 6.47 0.92
N LEU A 169 -17.85 7.42 1.86
CA LEU A 169 -17.29 7.16 3.18
C LEU A 169 -18.18 6.21 4.00
N ILE A 170 -19.50 6.40 3.95
CA ILE A 170 -20.45 5.46 4.58
C ILE A 170 -20.32 4.07 3.98
N ALA A 171 -20.30 3.96 2.64
CA ALA A 171 -20.13 2.67 1.97
C ALA A 171 -18.85 1.97 2.43
N LEU A 172 -17.74 2.71 2.54
CA LEU A 172 -16.47 2.18 3.05
C LEU A 172 -16.59 1.66 4.49
N ILE A 173 -17.20 2.44 5.39
CA ILE A 173 -17.40 2.03 6.79
C ILE A 173 -18.25 0.76 6.88
N VAL A 174 -19.36 0.71 6.15
CA VAL A 174 -20.25 -0.47 6.14
C VAL A 174 -19.52 -1.69 5.61
N ILE A 175 -18.75 -1.57 4.54
CA ILE A 175 -17.95 -2.67 3.98
C ILE A 175 -16.91 -3.16 4.98
N ILE A 176 -16.20 -2.27 5.67
CA ILE A 176 -15.22 -2.67 6.72
C ILE A 176 -15.92 -3.43 7.86
N ILE A 177 -17.11 -2.99 8.29
CA ILE A 177 -17.87 -3.70 9.32
C ILE A 177 -18.30 -5.09 8.80
N LEU A 178 -18.78 -5.18 7.56
CA LEU A 178 -19.17 -6.44 6.95
C LEU A 178 -17.98 -7.41 6.80
N ASP A 179 -16.80 -6.91 6.44
CA ASP A 179 -15.56 -7.69 6.37
C ASP A 179 -15.26 -8.32 7.74
N LEU A 180 -15.20 -7.51 8.80
CA LEU A 180 -14.92 -7.97 10.17
C LEU A 180 -15.94 -9.01 10.66
N VAL A 181 -17.24 -8.80 10.39
CA VAL A 181 -18.29 -9.74 10.79
C VAL A 181 -18.20 -11.04 9.98
N THR A 182 -17.94 -10.94 8.69
CA THR A 182 -17.84 -12.10 7.79
C THR A 182 -16.63 -12.95 8.15
N GLU A 183 -15.50 -12.34 8.48
CA GLU A 183 -14.30 -13.03 8.96
C GLU A 183 -14.63 -13.89 10.20
N GLN A 184 -15.23 -13.28 11.22
CA GLN A 184 -15.60 -13.99 12.46
C GLN A 184 -16.58 -15.14 12.20
N LEU A 185 -17.58 -14.90 11.34
CA LEU A 185 -18.57 -15.92 10.98
C LEU A 185 -17.94 -17.08 10.22
N LEU A 186 -17.07 -16.79 9.25
CA LEU A 186 -16.38 -17.81 8.45
C LEU A 186 -15.45 -18.66 9.32
N PHE A 187 -14.69 -18.06 10.23
CA PHE A 187 -13.85 -18.81 11.18
C PHE A 187 -14.70 -19.75 12.04
N SER A 188 -15.79 -19.25 12.63
CA SER A 188 -16.69 -20.05 13.45
C SER A 188 -17.29 -21.22 12.67
N LEU A 189 -17.78 -20.96 11.45
CA LEU A 189 -18.36 -21.97 10.58
C LEU A 189 -17.34 -23.03 10.13
N MET A 190 -16.11 -22.61 9.80
CA MET A 190 -15.02 -23.50 9.38
C MET A 190 -14.53 -24.41 10.51
N ASP A 191 -14.54 -23.93 11.76
CA ASP A 191 -14.22 -24.74 12.91
C ASP A 191 -15.34 -25.75 13.22
N ALA A 192 -16.60 -25.35 13.06
CA ALA A 192 -17.75 -26.23 13.22
C ALA A 192 -17.80 -27.34 12.16
N MET A 193 -17.56 -27.03 10.89
CA MET A 193 -17.61 -28.00 9.79
C MET A 193 -16.45 -29.01 9.80
N PHE A 194 -15.32 -28.61 10.35
CA PHE A 194 -14.11 -29.41 10.32
C PHE A 194 -13.48 -29.43 11.71
N PRO A 195 -14.13 -30.06 12.70
CA PRO A 195 -13.63 -30.12 14.05
C PRO A 195 -12.21 -30.69 14.02
N LYS A 196 -11.27 -30.00 14.67
CA LYS A 196 -9.90 -30.49 14.81
C LYS A 196 -10.01 -31.88 15.44
N LYS A 197 -9.51 -32.93 14.76
CA LYS A 197 -9.42 -34.26 15.36
C LYS A 197 -8.56 -34.10 16.61
N THR A 198 -9.21 -34.03 17.76
CA THR A 198 -8.55 -33.94 19.05
C THR A 198 -7.59 -35.11 19.07
N LYS A 199 -6.28 -34.84 19.03
CA LYS A 199 -5.30 -35.89 19.20
C LYS A 199 -5.59 -36.45 20.59
N ILE A 200 -6.29 -37.58 20.63
CA ILE A 200 -6.49 -38.33 21.86
C ILE A 200 -5.07 -38.55 22.34
N LYS A 201 -4.69 -37.85 23.41
CA LYS A 201 -3.43 -38.11 24.10
C LYS A 201 -3.50 -39.60 24.35
N LYS A 202 -2.65 -40.38 23.68
CA LYS A 202 -2.42 -41.76 24.10
C LYS A 202 -1.95 -41.60 25.53
N VAL A 203 -2.88 -41.80 26.47
CA VAL A 203 -2.53 -41.98 27.85
C VAL A 203 -1.53 -43.12 27.77
N LYS A 204 -0.25 -42.83 28.03
CA LYS A 204 0.68 -43.89 28.36
C LYS A 204 -0.01 -44.53 29.55
N PHE A 205 -0.67 -45.66 29.32
CA PHE A 205 -0.88 -46.60 30.39
C PHE A 205 0.52 -46.79 30.94
N VAL A 206 0.75 -46.23 32.14
CA VAL A 206 1.87 -46.64 32.95
C VAL A 206 1.62 -48.13 33.10
N GLN A 207 2.33 -48.92 32.31
CA GLN A 207 2.36 -50.36 32.46
C GLN A 207 2.82 -50.53 33.90
N GLN A 208 1.87 -50.81 34.81
CA GLN A 208 2.20 -51.17 36.17
C GLN A 208 3.23 -52.27 36.04
N ALA A 209 4.42 -52.04 36.58
CA ALA A 209 5.48 -53.03 36.56
C ALA A 209 4.88 -54.35 37.09
N PRO A 210 5.18 -55.50 36.46
CA PRO A 210 4.79 -56.79 37.01
C PRO A 210 5.18 -56.83 38.50
N PRO A 211 4.35 -57.44 39.37
CA PRO A 211 4.73 -57.66 40.76
C PRO A 211 6.15 -58.22 40.81
N GLN A 212 7.07 -57.52 41.47
CA GLN A 212 8.45 -57.98 41.59
C GLN A 212 8.42 -59.37 42.24
N ALA A 213 8.91 -60.38 41.53
CA ALA A 213 9.16 -61.68 42.13
C ALA A 213 10.14 -61.50 43.30
N PRO A 214 9.97 -62.24 44.41
CA PRO A 214 10.87 -62.17 45.55
C PRO A 214 12.31 -62.39 45.09
N LEU A 215 13.20 -61.48 45.50
CA LEU A 215 14.61 -61.51 45.12
C LEU A 215 15.26 -62.82 45.60
N PRO A 216 15.98 -63.55 44.73
CA PRO A 216 16.83 -64.65 45.18
C PRO A 216 17.95 -64.12 46.10
N PRO A 217 18.48 -64.96 47.01
CA PRO A 217 19.56 -64.57 47.92
C PRO A 217 20.78 -64.07 47.14
N ALA A 218 21.37 -62.99 47.64
CA ALA A 218 22.49 -62.30 47.00
C ALA A 218 23.68 -63.24 46.79
N TYR A 219 24.08 -63.41 45.53
CA TYR A 219 25.38 -64.00 45.21
C TYR A 219 26.50 -62.96 45.39
N PRO A 220 27.70 -63.37 45.82
CA PRO A 220 28.84 -62.48 45.99
C PRO A 220 29.30 -61.88 44.65
N ILE A 221 29.52 -60.57 44.67
CA ILE A 221 29.93 -59.75 43.52
C ILE A 221 31.40 -60.06 43.17
N PRO A 222 31.71 -60.47 41.92
CA PRO A 222 33.10 -60.48 41.43
C PRO A 222 33.57 -59.06 41.16
N ALA A 223 34.82 -58.75 41.55
CA ALA A 223 35.45 -57.45 41.40
C ALA A 223 35.38 -56.92 39.94
N GLN A 224 34.77 -55.74 39.77
CA GLN A 224 34.73 -55.03 38.51
C GLN A 224 36.08 -54.38 38.20
N SER A 225 36.58 -54.64 36.99
CA SER A 225 37.73 -53.97 36.41
C SER A 225 37.40 -52.51 36.05
N THR A 226 38.35 -51.62 36.32
CA THR A 226 38.28 -50.19 36.06
C THR A 226 38.36 -49.91 34.56
N GLN A 227 37.26 -49.45 33.95
CA GLN A 227 37.28 -48.82 32.63
C GLN A 227 37.64 -47.33 32.73
N PRO A 228 38.51 -46.79 31.86
CA PRO A 228 38.87 -45.39 31.86
C PRO A 228 37.75 -44.52 31.29
N THR A 229 37.24 -43.66 32.16
CA THR A 229 36.46 -42.46 31.83
C THR A 229 37.32 -41.43 31.12
N ASN A 230 37.05 -41.14 29.84
CA ASN A 230 37.06 -39.76 29.32
C ASN A 230 36.49 -39.69 27.90
N ILE A 231 35.19 -39.41 27.78
CA ILE A 231 34.61 -38.84 26.56
C ILE A 231 34.32 -37.38 26.90
N ASN A 232 35.25 -36.51 26.48
CA ASN A 232 35.11 -35.07 26.58
C ASN A 232 34.10 -34.60 25.52
N ILE A 233 32.83 -34.49 25.90
CA ILE A 233 31.79 -33.90 25.06
C ILE A 233 31.96 -32.37 25.16
N ASN A 234 32.54 -31.78 24.12
CA ASN A 234 32.72 -30.35 24.00
C ASN A 234 31.36 -29.69 23.75
N ILE A 235 30.71 -29.24 24.83
CA ILE A 235 29.46 -28.49 24.78
C ILE A 235 29.80 -27.06 24.35
N PRO A 236 29.27 -26.53 23.23
CA PRO A 236 29.50 -25.14 22.85
C PRO A 236 28.92 -24.21 23.94
N PRO A 237 29.64 -23.13 24.32
CA PRO A 237 29.21 -22.24 25.39
C PRO A 237 27.87 -21.60 25.03
N GLN A 238 26.91 -21.73 25.95
CA GLN A 238 25.66 -20.98 25.88
C GLN A 238 25.98 -19.49 25.89
N GLN A 239 25.60 -18.80 24.82
CA GLN A 239 25.72 -17.35 24.72
C GLN A 239 24.87 -16.70 25.81
N GLN A 240 25.52 -15.99 26.72
CA GLN A 240 24.86 -15.22 27.76
C GLN A 240 23.99 -14.12 27.10
N PRO A 241 22.83 -13.77 27.70
CA PRO A 241 21.99 -12.69 27.21
C PRO A 241 22.79 -11.39 27.18
N GLN A 242 22.97 -10.81 25.99
CA GLN A 242 23.58 -9.49 25.85
C GLN A 242 22.66 -8.46 26.51
N THR A 243 23.18 -7.83 27.56
CA THR A 243 22.59 -6.65 28.18
C THR A 243 22.49 -5.55 27.12
N TYR A 244 21.26 -5.20 26.77
CA TYR A 244 20.96 -4.09 25.86
C TYR A 244 21.46 -2.78 26.48
N VAL A 245 22.53 -2.22 25.91
CA VAL A 245 23.06 -0.90 26.31
C VAL A 245 22.30 0.16 25.52
N ASP A 246 21.46 0.94 26.21
CA ASP A 246 20.76 2.09 25.68
C ASP A 246 21.77 3.18 25.27
N ARG A 247 21.99 3.32 23.95
CA ARG A 247 22.94 4.27 23.36
C ARG A 247 22.21 5.54 22.93
N ARG A 248 21.53 6.21 23.88
CA ARG A 248 21.15 7.62 23.74
C ARG A 248 22.28 8.52 24.24
N GLN A 249 23.39 8.56 23.51
CA GLN A 249 24.32 9.69 23.65
C GLN A 249 23.89 10.79 22.69
N VAL A 250 23.36 11.84 23.31
CA VAL A 250 23.00 13.13 22.73
C VAL A 250 24.28 13.77 22.20
N ASN A 251 24.42 13.82 20.88
CA ASN A 251 25.47 14.59 20.24
C ASN A 251 25.01 16.05 20.18
N VAL A 252 25.48 16.87 21.12
CA VAL A 252 25.21 18.31 21.16
C VAL A 252 26.12 18.97 20.14
N GLN A 253 25.53 19.47 19.06
CA GLN A 253 26.21 20.20 17.99
C GLN A 253 26.37 21.68 18.42
N PRO A 254 27.56 22.29 18.30
CA PRO A 254 27.76 23.69 18.69
C PRO A 254 27.06 24.66 17.72
N PRO A 255 26.68 25.87 18.19
CA PRO A 255 25.98 26.85 17.37
C PRO A 255 26.90 27.45 16.30
N TYR A 256 26.43 27.47 15.05
CA TYR A 256 27.05 28.19 13.95
C TYR A 256 27.02 29.70 14.22
N GLN A 257 28.20 30.32 14.24
CA GLN A 257 28.38 31.77 14.25
C GLN A 257 27.96 32.38 12.92
N GLY A 258 27.27 33.52 13.02
CA GLY A 258 26.59 34.19 11.92
C GLY A 258 27.49 34.58 10.75
N GLN A 259 27.00 34.30 9.54
CA GLN A 259 27.48 34.94 8.32
C GLN A 259 26.87 36.34 8.21
N GLN A 260 27.75 37.33 8.11
CA GLN A 260 27.42 38.73 7.93
C GLN A 260 26.67 38.96 6.61
N LEU A 261 25.57 39.70 6.71
CA LEU A 261 24.81 40.25 5.59
C LEU A 261 25.67 41.25 4.82
N VAL A 262 26.18 40.84 3.66
CA VAL A 262 26.78 41.76 2.68
C VAL A 262 25.63 42.46 1.94
N HIS A 263 25.51 43.76 2.19
CA HIS A 263 24.53 44.67 1.61
C HIS A 263 24.79 44.83 0.10
N GLY A 264 24.03 44.10 -0.72
CA GLY A 264 24.07 44.19 -2.18
C GLY A 264 23.21 45.36 -2.70
N GLN A 265 23.84 46.24 -3.45
CA GLN A 265 23.26 47.43 -4.07
C GLN A 265 22.01 47.17 -4.95
N PRO A 266 21.09 48.15 -5.07
CA PRO A 266 19.94 48.06 -5.95
C PRO A 266 20.36 48.04 -7.43
N ARG A 267 19.98 46.98 -8.16
CA ARG A 267 20.13 46.92 -9.61
C ARG A 267 19.15 47.88 -10.31
N PRO A 268 19.56 48.61 -11.35
CA PRO A 268 18.68 49.49 -12.10
C PRO A 268 17.62 48.70 -12.88
N VAL A 269 16.36 49.02 -12.61
CA VAL A 269 15.18 48.47 -13.31
C VAL A 269 15.17 48.99 -14.75
N LYS A 270 15.49 48.13 -15.72
CA LYS A 270 15.26 48.43 -17.14
C LYS A 270 13.75 48.37 -17.40
N LYS A 271 13.14 49.52 -17.64
CA LYS A 271 11.76 49.65 -18.13
C LYS A 271 11.66 48.96 -19.50
N GLN A 272 11.10 47.75 -19.54
CA GLN A 272 10.67 47.13 -20.79
C GLN A 272 9.41 47.85 -21.28
N VAL A 273 9.58 48.62 -22.35
CA VAL A 273 8.48 49.23 -23.10
C VAL A 273 7.74 48.12 -23.84
N LEU A 274 6.58 47.71 -23.30
CA LEU A 274 5.65 46.81 -23.96
C LEU A 274 5.10 47.49 -25.23
N LYS A 275 5.43 46.92 -26.40
CA LYS A 275 4.81 47.33 -27.67
C LYS A 275 3.35 46.85 -27.70
N PRO A 276 2.40 47.68 -28.20
CA PRO A 276 0.99 47.30 -28.27
C PRO A 276 0.77 46.18 -29.28
N GLN A 277 0.30 45.04 -28.77
CA GLN A 277 -0.07 43.87 -29.57
C GLN A 277 -1.44 44.14 -30.23
N LYS A 278 -1.43 44.30 -31.56
CA LYS A 278 -2.63 44.48 -32.38
C LYS A 278 -3.56 43.28 -32.21
N ARG A 279 -4.72 43.49 -31.57
CA ARG A 279 -5.82 42.51 -31.54
C ARG A 279 -6.45 42.42 -32.92
N GLY A 280 -6.24 41.31 -33.60
CA GLY A 280 -7.02 40.94 -34.77
C GLY A 280 -8.43 40.54 -34.33
N PHE A 281 -9.41 41.36 -34.72
CA PHE A 281 -10.83 41.01 -34.62
C PHE A 281 -11.13 39.89 -35.63
N LEU A 282 -11.37 38.66 -35.15
CA LEU A 282 -12.01 37.62 -35.97
C LEU A 282 -13.54 37.81 -35.89
N SER A 283 -14.13 38.09 -37.04
CA SER A 283 -15.57 38.15 -37.27
C SER A 283 -16.22 36.77 -37.16
N TRP A 284 -17.24 36.66 -36.32
CA TRP A 284 -18.04 35.44 -36.11
C TRP A 284 -19.15 35.34 -37.19
N PRO A 285 -19.33 34.20 -37.89
CA PRO A 285 -20.39 34.04 -38.88
C PRO A 285 -21.76 33.76 -38.23
N GLY A 286 -22.77 34.52 -38.67
CA GLY A 286 -24.13 34.51 -38.15
C GLY A 286 -24.87 33.18 -38.30
N LYS A 287 -25.54 32.78 -37.21
CA LYS A 287 -26.40 31.60 -37.14
C LYS A 287 -27.83 31.99 -37.56
N LYS A 288 -28.25 31.55 -38.74
CA LYS A 288 -29.65 31.68 -39.21
C LYS A 288 -30.60 30.92 -38.27
N ARG A 289 -31.53 31.63 -37.65
CA ARG A 289 -32.70 31.05 -36.97
C ARG A 289 -33.75 30.69 -38.03
N SER A 290 -34.06 29.40 -38.20
CA SER A 290 -35.27 28.96 -38.88
C SER A 290 -36.38 28.78 -37.86
N SER A 291 -37.33 29.72 -37.86
CA SER A 291 -38.64 29.60 -37.25
C SER A 291 -39.43 28.49 -37.93
N ARG A 292 -39.81 27.44 -37.19
CA ARG A 292 -40.80 26.45 -37.64
C ARG A 292 -42.10 26.70 -36.88
N ALA A 293 -43.07 27.26 -37.59
CA ALA A 293 -44.50 27.23 -37.26
C ALA A 293 -44.92 25.77 -36.97
N GLY A 294 -45.75 25.48 -35.97
CA GLY A 294 -47.10 26.04 -35.80
C GLY A 294 -48.07 25.19 -36.62
N GLY A 295 -48.66 24.17 -35.99
CA GLY A 295 -49.64 23.26 -36.58
C GLY A 295 -50.46 22.53 -35.50
N PRO A 296 -51.71 22.14 -35.79
CA PRO A 296 -52.85 22.58 -34.98
C PRO A 296 -53.49 21.52 -34.09
N ALA A 297 -54.42 22.02 -33.27
CA ALA A 297 -55.38 21.31 -32.44
C ALA A 297 -56.13 20.18 -33.17
N ASN A 298 -56.52 19.15 -32.43
CA ASN A 298 -57.79 18.47 -32.65
C ASN A 298 -58.28 17.75 -31.38
N SER A 299 -59.52 18.11 -31.03
CA SER A 299 -60.57 17.39 -30.26
C SER A 299 -60.29 16.99 -28.80
#